data_AF-A0A2B7XUL6-F1
#
_entry.id   AF-A0A2B7XUL6-F1
#
_cell.length_a   1.000
_cell.length_b   1.000
_cell.length_c   1.000
_cell.angle_alpha   90.00
_cell.angle_beta   90.00
_cell.angle_gamma   90.00
#
_symmetry.space_group_name_H-M   'P 1'
#
loop_
_entity.id
_entity.type
_entity.pdbx_description
1 polymer ?
#
loop_
_entity_poly.entity_id
_entity_poly.type
_entity_poly.pdbx_seq_one_letter_code
_entity_poly.pdbx_strand_id
1 'polypeptide(L)'
;MRVYHYGLAIKRYRFPTWTFDDETYFLSCMLHDIGTTEENLLKTRMSFELFGGLVALDVLQQQGEGEGTGAVVAPLPQAESVAEAIIRHQDLCEVGTITAVGQLLQLATIFDNTGTYADLVHPSTIEDVSKNFPRQKWASCFAATIRKEIGLKPWAHTTALGEEEFPAKVLGNKLMEPYE
;
A
#
# COMPACT_ATOMS: atom_id res chain seq x y z
N MET A 1 -7.39 -3.87 2.78
CA MET A 1 -8.64 -4.24 2.07
C MET A 1 -9.13 -3.17 1.09
N ARG A 2 -9.39 -1.91 1.48
CA ARG A 2 -9.91 -0.89 0.54
C ARG A 2 -9.05 -0.70 -0.71
N VAL A 3 -7.73 -0.57 -0.54
CA VAL A 3 -6.72 -0.47 -1.61
C VAL A 3 -6.86 -1.62 -2.64
N TYR A 4 -7.17 -2.84 -2.19
CA TYR A 4 -7.39 -3.97 -3.08
C TYR A 4 -8.63 -3.77 -3.95
N HIS A 5 -9.78 -3.45 -3.35
CA HIS A 5 -11.02 -3.26 -4.10
C HIS A 5 -10.99 -2.04 -5.03
N TYR A 6 -10.41 -0.92 -4.58
CA TYR A 6 -10.21 0.25 -5.44
C TYR A 6 -9.26 -0.08 -6.59
N GLY A 7 -8.15 -0.77 -6.33
CA GLY A 7 -7.25 -1.22 -7.37
C GLY A 7 -7.92 -2.13 -8.39
N LEU A 8 -8.73 -3.10 -7.97
CA LEU A 8 -9.45 -3.96 -8.93
C LEU A 8 -10.41 -3.15 -9.82
N ALA A 9 -11.11 -2.16 -9.26
CA ALA A 9 -11.94 -1.27 -10.05
C ALA A 9 -11.10 -0.46 -11.06
N ILE A 10 -9.99 0.13 -10.62
CA ILE A 10 -9.08 0.90 -11.47
C ILE A 10 -8.50 0.02 -12.58
N LYS A 11 -7.96 -1.17 -12.25
CA LYS A 11 -7.45 -2.15 -13.21
C LYS A 11 -8.49 -2.47 -14.27
N ARG A 12 -9.70 -2.84 -13.86
CA ARG A 12 -10.77 -3.28 -14.76
C ARG A 12 -11.21 -2.21 -15.75
N TYR A 13 -11.36 -0.96 -15.29
CA TYR A 13 -11.98 0.10 -16.10
C TYR A 13 -10.98 1.06 -16.75
N ARG A 14 -9.77 1.18 -16.20
CA ARG A 14 -8.74 2.12 -16.69
C ARG A 14 -7.58 1.41 -17.39
N PHE A 15 -7.29 0.16 -16.99
CA PHE A 15 -6.18 -0.61 -17.53
C PHE A 15 -6.60 -2.04 -17.92
N PRO A 16 -7.59 -2.20 -18.82
CA PRO A 16 -8.14 -3.51 -19.17
C PRO A 16 -7.12 -4.47 -19.83
N THR A 17 -5.96 -3.95 -20.25
CA THR A 17 -4.87 -4.73 -20.85
C THR A 17 -3.84 -5.23 -19.83
N TRP A 18 -3.95 -4.87 -18.54
CA TRP A 18 -3.04 -5.38 -17.51
C TRP A 18 -3.39 -6.81 -17.10
N THR A 19 -2.46 -7.73 -17.31
CA THR A 19 -2.68 -9.19 -17.19
C THR A 19 -1.98 -9.83 -15.98
N PHE A 20 -1.52 -9.06 -14.99
CA PHE A 20 -0.99 -9.65 -13.76
C PHE A 20 -2.11 -10.29 -12.95
N ASP A 21 -1.75 -11.29 -12.16
CA ASP A 21 -2.67 -12.07 -11.34
C ASP A 21 -3.23 -11.27 -10.14
N ASP A 22 -4.50 -11.50 -9.82
CA ASP A 22 -5.22 -10.77 -8.75
C ASP A 22 -4.72 -11.17 -7.36
N GLU A 23 -4.25 -12.40 -7.15
CA GLU A 23 -3.65 -12.84 -5.89
C GLU A 23 -2.34 -12.08 -5.63
N THR A 24 -1.50 -11.90 -6.66
CA THR A 24 -0.27 -11.10 -6.55
C THR A 24 -0.58 -9.68 -6.07
N TYR A 25 -1.60 -9.04 -6.64
CA TYR A 25 -2.03 -7.71 -6.21
C TYR A 25 -2.67 -7.71 -4.82
N PHE A 26 -3.43 -8.75 -4.48
CA PHE A 26 -3.99 -8.95 -3.14
C PHE A 26 -2.89 -9.00 -2.08
N LEU A 27 -1.85 -9.82 -2.29
CA LEU A 27 -0.70 -9.94 -1.40
C LEU A 27 0.01 -8.59 -1.23
N SER A 28 0.27 -7.86 -2.32
CA SER A 28 0.80 -6.49 -2.25
C SER A 28 -0.07 -5.58 -1.40
N CYS A 29 -1.40 -5.59 -1.60
CA CYS A 29 -2.32 -4.75 -0.84
C CYS A 29 -2.36 -5.10 0.65
N MET A 30 -2.26 -6.39 1.00
CA MET A 30 -2.32 -6.82 2.41
C MET A 30 -1.03 -6.50 3.16
N LEU A 31 0.11 -6.48 2.45
CA LEU A 31 1.43 -6.36 3.06
C LEU A 31 2.07 -4.98 2.91
N HIS A 32 1.55 -4.07 2.07
CA HIS A 32 2.25 -2.78 1.80
C HIS A 32 2.53 -1.93 3.03
N ASP A 33 1.62 -1.93 4.01
CA ASP A 33 1.78 -1.19 5.27
C ASP A 33 2.33 -2.07 6.41
N ILE A 34 2.82 -3.29 6.15
CA ILE A 34 3.32 -4.16 7.24
C ILE A 34 4.49 -3.52 8.01
N GLY A 35 5.26 -2.65 7.35
CA GLY A 35 6.33 -1.89 7.98
C GLY A 35 5.85 -0.84 9.00
N THR A 36 4.57 -0.47 8.97
CA THR A 36 4.02 0.58 9.86
C THR A 36 3.53 0.07 11.21
N THR A 37 3.56 -1.25 11.45
CA THR A 37 3.18 -1.77 12.77
C THR A 37 4.15 -1.23 13.83
N GLU A 38 3.67 -1.06 15.06
CA GLU A 38 4.51 -0.55 16.14
C GLU A 38 5.77 -1.40 16.36
N GLU A 39 5.62 -2.72 16.30
CA GLU A 39 6.75 -3.65 16.36
C GLU A 39 7.77 -3.38 15.24
N ASN A 40 7.32 -3.33 13.98
CA ASN A 40 8.23 -3.17 12.85
C ASN A 40 8.87 -1.79 12.79
N LEU A 41 8.15 -0.73 13.18
CA LEU A 41 8.70 0.62 13.28
C LEU A 41 9.87 0.71 14.28
N LEU A 42 9.79 -0.02 15.39
CA LEU A 42 10.81 -0.03 16.44
C LEU A 42 11.94 -1.04 16.18
N LYS A 43 11.67 -2.09 15.39
CA LYS A 43 12.62 -3.18 15.09
C LYS A 43 13.72 -2.78 14.10
N THR A 44 13.50 -1.74 13.29
CA THR A 44 14.44 -1.33 12.24
C THR A 44 14.75 0.17 12.25
N ARG A 45 15.87 0.54 11.61
CA ARG A 45 16.23 1.93 11.28
C ARG A 45 15.99 2.28 9.81
N MET A 46 15.52 1.32 9.01
CA MET A 46 15.17 1.51 7.60
C MET A 46 13.77 2.14 7.48
N SER A 47 13.52 2.87 6.39
CA SER A 47 12.19 3.36 6.03
C SER A 47 11.17 2.21 6.01
N PHE A 48 9.95 2.46 6.46
CA PHE A 48 8.93 1.42 6.62
C PHE A 48 8.59 0.70 5.30
N GLU A 49 8.63 1.38 4.17
CA GLU A 49 8.35 0.83 2.85
C GLU A 49 9.43 -0.17 2.44
N LEU A 50 10.69 0.20 2.68
CA LEU A 50 11.86 -0.64 2.38
C LEU A 50 11.84 -1.89 3.26
N PHE A 51 11.68 -1.71 4.57
CA PHE A 51 11.64 -2.83 5.51
C PHE A 51 10.39 -3.69 5.33
N GLY A 52 9.23 -3.08 5.05
CA GLY A 52 7.99 -3.77 4.75
C GLY A 52 8.12 -4.68 3.54
N GLY A 53 8.80 -4.24 2.49
CA GLY A 53 9.12 -5.08 1.33
C GLY A 53 10.01 -6.28 1.67
N LEU A 54 11.01 -6.09 2.52
CA LEU A 54 11.86 -7.19 3.00
C LEU A 54 11.07 -8.20 3.86
N VAL A 55 10.21 -7.71 4.75
CA VAL A 55 9.32 -8.56 5.56
C VAL A 55 8.35 -9.33 4.66
N ALA A 56 7.77 -8.67 3.66
CA ALA A 56 6.88 -9.34 2.71
C ALA A 56 7.60 -10.43 1.91
N LEU A 57 8.81 -10.16 1.43
CA LEU A 57 9.63 -11.16 0.74
C LEU A 57 9.92 -12.37 1.63
N ASP A 58 10.31 -12.13 2.88
CA ASP A 58 10.59 -13.18 3.86
C ASP A 58 9.33 -14.02 4.13
N VAL A 59 8.21 -13.39 4.48
CA VAL A 59 6.94 -14.09 4.75
C VAL A 59 6.50 -14.94 3.55
N LEU A 60 6.65 -14.44 2.32
CA LEU A 60 6.25 -15.16 1.11
C LEU A 60 7.23 -16.25 0.69
N GLN A 61 8.48 -16.22 1.18
CA GLN A 61 9.51 -17.24 0.93
C GLN A 61 9.76 -18.16 2.12
N GLN A 62 9.10 -17.93 3.26
CA GLN A 62 9.12 -18.86 4.38
C GLN A 62 8.44 -20.19 3.99
N GLN A 63 8.94 -21.29 4.54
CA GLN A 63 8.29 -22.59 4.38
C GLN A 63 7.01 -22.62 5.20
N GLY A 64 5.90 -23.03 4.58
CA GLY A 64 4.64 -23.18 5.31
C GLY A 64 4.74 -24.28 6.37
N GLU A 65 4.19 -24.03 7.56
CA GLU A 65 4.05 -25.04 8.61
C GLU A 65 3.00 -26.13 8.24
N GLY A 66 2.28 -25.94 7.13
CA GLY A 66 1.24 -26.83 6.63
C GLY A 66 1.75 -27.94 5.70
N GLU A 67 1.48 -29.19 6.10
CA GLU A 67 1.62 -30.44 5.33
C GLU A 67 2.95 -30.65 4.60
N GLY A 68 4.03 -30.87 5.34
CA GLY A 68 5.10 -31.84 5.02
C GLY A 68 5.86 -31.72 3.69
N THR A 69 5.64 -30.66 2.90
CA THR A 69 6.21 -30.52 1.54
C THR A 69 7.43 -29.61 1.49
N GLY A 70 7.72 -28.85 2.56
CA GLY A 70 8.79 -27.85 2.56
C GLY A 70 8.60 -26.74 1.52
N ALA A 71 7.37 -26.58 1.01
CA ALA A 71 7.03 -25.60 -0.01
C ALA A 71 6.97 -24.19 0.60
N VAL A 72 7.50 -23.21 -0.14
CA VAL A 72 7.39 -21.79 0.16
C VAL A 72 5.94 -21.30 -0.02
N VAL A 73 5.55 -20.24 0.68
CA VAL A 73 4.19 -19.67 0.61
C VAL A 73 3.83 -19.21 -0.81
N ALA A 74 4.77 -18.59 -1.53
CA ALA A 74 4.58 -18.13 -2.90
C ALA A 74 5.80 -18.46 -3.79
N PRO A 75 5.64 -18.66 -5.10
CA PRO A 75 6.76 -18.73 -6.03
C PRO A 75 7.62 -17.46 -5.97
N LEU A 76 8.95 -17.60 -6.06
CA LEU A 76 9.89 -16.49 -5.95
C LEU A 76 9.53 -15.28 -6.85
N PRO A 77 9.14 -15.44 -8.14
CA PRO A 77 8.76 -14.28 -8.95
C PRO A 77 7.54 -13.51 -8.43
N GLN A 78 6.59 -14.19 -7.79
CA GLN A 78 5.43 -13.53 -7.16
C GLN A 78 5.88 -12.77 -5.91
N ALA A 79 6.71 -13.39 -5.08
CA ALA A 79 7.24 -12.77 -3.87
C ALA A 79 8.10 -11.53 -4.17
N GLU A 80 8.96 -11.60 -5.19
CA GLU A 80 9.75 -10.46 -5.69
C GLU A 80 8.87 -9.35 -6.27
N SER A 81 7.84 -9.71 -7.04
CA SER A 81 6.86 -8.74 -7.57
C SER A 81 6.13 -8.00 -6.44
N VAL A 82 5.73 -8.72 -5.38
CA VAL A 82 5.11 -8.14 -4.19
C VAL A 82 6.09 -7.21 -3.47
N ALA A 83 7.32 -7.67 -3.22
CA ALA A 83 8.33 -6.88 -2.53
C ALA A 83 8.67 -5.59 -3.30
N GLU A 84 8.90 -5.67 -4.61
CA GLU A 84 9.16 -4.50 -5.47
C GLU A 84 8.00 -3.49 -5.43
N ALA A 85 6.75 -3.97 -5.53
CA ALA A 85 5.58 -3.11 -5.44
C ALA A 85 5.49 -2.39 -4.09
N ILE A 86 5.78 -3.08 -2.99
CA ILE A 86 5.75 -2.52 -1.63
C ILE A 86 6.88 -1.53 -1.43
N ILE A 87 8.12 -1.85 -1.83
CA ILE A 87 9.27 -0.95 -1.69
C ILE A 87 8.99 0.41 -2.35
N ARG A 88 8.28 0.39 -3.48
CA ARG A 88 8.02 1.57 -4.30
C ARG A 88 6.62 2.17 -4.13
N HIS A 89 5.80 1.70 -3.18
CA HIS A 89 4.41 2.14 -3.09
C HIS A 89 4.22 3.62 -2.67
N GLN A 90 5.27 4.25 -2.12
CA GLN A 90 5.34 5.70 -1.84
C GLN A 90 6.32 6.45 -2.75
N ASP A 91 6.93 5.76 -3.72
CA ASP A 91 7.86 6.35 -4.70
C ASP A 91 7.07 7.07 -5.82
N LEU A 92 6.40 8.16 -5.46
CA LEU A 92 5.51 8.95 -6.34
C LEU A 92 6.29 9.83 -7.34
N CYS A 93 7.34 9.28 -7.94
CA CYS A 93 8.18 9.94 -8.93
C CYS A 93 7.42 10.35 -10.21
N GLU A 94 7.88 11.40 -10.88
CA GLU A 94 7.29 11.90 -12.14
C GLU A 94 7.89 11.29 -13.41
N VAL A 95 9.04 10.60 -13.31
CA VAL A 95 9.79 10.03 -14.45
C VAL A 95 10.24 8.59 -14.18
N GLY A 96 10.53 7.84 -15.26
CA GLY A 96 10.99 6.45 -15.20
C GLY A 96 9.89 5.43 -15.46
N THR A 97 10.12 4.18 -15.07
CA THR A 97 9.14 3.08 -15.18
C THR A 97 8.97 2.33 -13.87
N ILE A 98 7.82 1.66 -13.74
CA ILE A 98 7.43 0.83 -12.60
C ILE A 98 6.66 -0.39 -13.11
N THR A 99 6.58 -1.46 -12.31
CA THR A 99 5.74 -2.62 -12.63
C THR A 99 4.25 -2.23 -12.62
N ALA A 100 3.42 -2.93 -13.39
CA ALA A 100 1.98 -2.67 -13.40
C ALA A 100 1.33 -2.91 -12.02
N VAL A 101 1.82 -3.89 -11.25
CA VAL A 101 1.38 -4.15 -9.86
C VAL A 101 1.74 -2.96 -8.97
N GLY A 102 2.99 -2.48 -9.04
CA GLY A 102 3.45 -1.32 -8.28
C GLY A 102 2.68 -0.04 -8.63
N GLN A 103 2.45 0.21 -9.92
CA GLN A 103 1.66 1.36 -10.37
C GLN A 103 0.22 1.30 -9.85
N LEU A 104 -0.42 0.13 -9.91
CA LEU A 104 -1.77 -0.02 -9.40
C LEU A 104 -1.83 0.23 -7.89
N LEU A 105 -0.84 -0.29 -7.17
CA LEU A 105 -0.72 -0.12 -5.73
C LEU A 105 -0.59 1.38 -5.38
N GLN A 106 0.31 2.11 -6.05
CA GLN A 106 0.44 3.57 -5.87
C GLN A 106 -0.87 4.32 -6.14
N LEU A 107 -1.56 4.00 -7.24
CA LEU A 107 -2.82 4.66 -7.59
C LEU A 107 -3.89 4.42 -6.52
N ALA A 108 -4.02 3.18 -6.04
CA ALA A 108 -5.03 2.82 -5.06
C ALA A 108 -4.71 3.36 -3.66
N THR A 109 -3.43 3.38 -3.25
CA THR A 109 -3.01 3.94 -1.95
C THR A 109 -3.16 5.46 -1.92
N ILE A 110 -2.70 6.17 -2.95
CA ILE A 110 -2.81 7.64 -2.97
C ILE A 110 -4.28 8.08 -3.08
N PHE A 111 -5.11 7.31 -3.77
CA PHE A 111 -6.55 7.49 -3.82
C PHE A 111 -7.18 7.36 -2.41
N ASP A 112 -6.93 6.28 -1.67
CA ASP A 112 -7.52 6.06 -0.33
C ASP A 112 -7.00 7.06 0.72
N ASN A 113 -5.73 7.47 0.58
CA ASN A 113 -5.05 8.34 1.53
C ASN A 113 -5.38 9.82 1.32
N THR A 114 -5.45 10.27 0.07
CA THR A 114 -5.52 11.72 -0.24
C THR A 114 -6.70 12.11 -1.12
N GLY A 115 -7.45 11.15 -1.66
CA GLY A 115 -8.50 11.41 -2.64
C GLY A 115 -7.98 11.84 -4.02
N THR A 116 -6.66 11.75 -4.24
CA THR A 116 -6.06 12.04 -5.55
C THR A 116 -6.58 11.03 -6.58
N TYR A 117 -6.80 11.48 -7.82
CA TYR A 117 -7.36 10.67 -8.90
C TYR A 117 -8.78 10.13 -8.61
N ALA A 118 -9.61 10.97 -7.97
CA ALA A 118 -10.99 10.65 -7.59
C ALA A 118 -11.84 10.12 -8.76
N ASP A 119 -11.54 10.54 -9.99
CA ASP A 119 -12.22 10.13 -11.20
C ASP A 119 -11.93 8.67 -11.61
N LEU A 120 -10.91 8.01 -11.06
CA LEU A 120 -10.59 6.63 -11.40
C LEU A 120 -11.59 5.60 -10.85
N VAL A 121 -12.33 5.93 -9.80
CA VAL A 121 -13.28 5.03 -9.12
C VAL A 121 -14.66 5.68 -9.05
N HIS A 122 -15.70 4.95 -9.47
CA HIS A 122 -17.07 5.47 -9.44
C HIS A 122 -17.55 5.67 -7.97
N PRO A 123 -18.29 6.75 -7.64
CA PRO A 123 -18.74 7.02 -6.28
C PRO A 123 -19.48 5.86 -5.60
N SER A 124 -20.34 5.13 -6.33
CA SER A 124 -21.04 3.96 -5.76
C SER A 124 -20.09 2.83 -5.35
N THR A 125 -18.94 2.68 -6.02
CA THR A 125 -17.90 1.73 -5.60
C THR A 125 -17.20 2.21 -4.33
N ILE A 126 -16.98 3.53 -4.18
CA ILE A 126 -16.42 4.11 -2.95
C ILE A 126 -17.35 3.86 -1.76
N GLU A 127 -18.64 4.13 -1.94
CA GLU A 127 -19.67 3.91 -0.92
C GLU A 127 -19.72 2.44 -0.49
N ASP A 128 -19.81 1.51 -1.45
CA ASP A 128 -19.93 0.09 -1.16
C ASP A 128 -18.66 -0.48 -0.48
N VAL A 129 -17.47 -0.10 -0.96
CA VAL A 129 -16.20 -0.52 -0.35
C VAL A 129 -16.05 0.06 1.05
N SER A 130 -16.38 1.33 1.26
CA SER A 130 -16.29 1.99 2.57
C SER A 130 -17.29 1.42 3.58
N LYS A 131 -18.47 0.99 3.11
CA LYS A 131 -19.46 0.30 3.93
C LYS A 131 -18.97 -1.07 4.41
N ASN A 132 -18.33 -1.84 3.54
CA ASN A 132 -17.84 -3.18 3.89
C ASN A 132 -16.48 -3.16 4.61
N PHE A 133 -15.68 -2.11 4.39
CA PHE A 133 -14.36 -1.93 5.00
C PHE A 133 -14.22 -0.51 5.60
N PRO A 134 -14.88 -0.24 6.74
CA PRO A 134 -14.93 1.09 7.36
C PRO A 134 -13.54 1.71 7.58
N ARG A 135 -13.44 3.03 7.43
CA ARG A 135 -12.16 3.75 7.55
C ARG A 135 -11.65 3.84 8.97
N GLN A 136 -12.54 3.95 9.95
CA GLN A 136 -12.19 4.01 11.38
C GLN A 136 -11.18 5.15 11.67
N LYS A 137 -11.52 6.36 11.20
CA LYS A 137 -10.66 7.55 11.29
C LYS A 137 -9.29 7.36 10.62
N TRP A 138 -9.28 6.68 9.48
CA TRP A 138 -8.08 6.33 8.73
C TRP A 138 -7.13 7.51 8.53
N ALA A 139 -7.65 8.68 8.13
CA ALA A 139 -6.81 9.85 7.87
C ALA A 139 -5.99 10.26 9.10
N SER A 140 -6.60 10.22 10.29
CA SER A 140 -5.92 10.54 11.55
C SER A 140 -4.89 9.47 11.94
N CYS A 141 -5.24 8.19 11.78
CA CYS A 141 -4.34 7.06 12.04
C CYS A 141 -3.10 7.13 11.15
N PHE A 142 -3.29 7.29 9.84
CA PHE A 142 -2.20 7.29 8.88
C PHE A 142 -1.31 8.53 9.02
N ALA A 143 -1.88 9.72 9.26
CA ALA A 143 -1.09 10.92 9.55
C ALA A 143 -0.24 10.78 10.82
N ALA A 144 -0.77 10.13 11.87
CA ALA A 144 -0.01 9.84 13.07
C ALA A 144 1.13 8.84 12.80
N THR A 145 0.89 7.81 11.98
CA THR A 145 1.90 6.85 11.55
C THR A 145 3.04 7.53 10.78
N ILE A 146 2.74 8.41 9.83
CA ILE A 146 3.75 9.17 9.07
C ILE A 146 4.62 10.00 10.02
N ARG A 147 3.99 10.74 10.95
CA ARG A 147 4.74 11.55 11.93
C ARG A 147 5.60 10.67 12.85
N LYS A 148 5.11 9.48 13.24
CA LYS A 148 5.88 8.53 14.05
C LYS A 148 7.08 7.98 13.28
N GLU A 149 6.91 7.62 12.00
CA GLU A 149 8.00 7.18 11.14
C GLU A 149 9.10 8.25 11.04
N ILE A 150 8.72 9.48 10.69
CA ILE A 150 9.66 10.61 10.55
C ILE A 150 10.35 10.91 11.89
N GLY A 151 9.61 10.90 13.00
CA GLY A 151 10.17 11.14 14.33
C GLY A 151 11.16 10.06 14.79
N LEU A 152 10.93 8.79 14.43
CA LEU A 152 11.84 7.68 14.74
C LEU A 152 13.02 7.59 13.76
N LYS A 153 12.80 8.00 12.51
CA LYS A 153 13.70 7.84 11.38
C LYS A 153 13.67 9.13 10.53
N PRO A 154 14.35 10.21 10.95
CA PRO A 154 14.37 11.48 10.22
C PRO A 154 15.01 11.41 8.82
N TRP A 155 15.64 10.28 8.49
CA TRP A 155 16.21 9.97 7.17
C TRP A 155 15.32 9.04 6.33
N ALA A 156 14.12 8.69 6.81
CA ALA A 156 13.22 7.78 6.11
C ALA A 156 12.80 8.35 4.75
N HIS A 157 12.54 7.45 3.81
CA HIS A 157 12.07 7.77 2.47
C HIS A 157 10.76 8.58 2.49
N THR A 158 9.88 8.32 3.46
CA THR A 158 8.64 9.09 3.67
C THR A 158 8.86 10.61 3.75
N THR A 159 10.04 11.08 4.18
CA THR A 159 10.37 12.52 4.19
C THR A 159 10.37 13.15 2.79
N ALA A 160 10.58 12.36 1.73
CA ALA A 160 10.53 12.81 0.34
C ALA A 160 9.11 13.24 -0.10
N LEU A 161 8.06 12.85 0.64
CA LEU A 161 6.69 13.29 0.39
C LEU A 161 6.37 14.66 1.02
N GLY A 162 7.27 15.20 1.83
CA GLY A 162 7.07 16.40 2.64
C GLY A 162 6.61 16.07 4.06
N GLU A 163 7.35 16.56 5.05
CA GLU A 163 7.16 16.19 6.47
C GLU A 163 5.81 16.64 7.03
N GLU A 164 5.31 17.80 6.60
CA GLU A 164 3.98 18.30 6.98
C GLU A 164 3.01 18.33 5.81
N GLU A 165 3.50 18.50 4.59
CA GLU A 165 2.70 18.56 3.38
C GLU A 165 1.92 17.27 3.17
N PHE A 166 2.57 16.11 3.31
CA PHE A 166 1.91 14.82 3.10
C PHE A 166 0.90 14.48 4.20
N PRO A 167 1.22 14.58 5.51
CA PRO A 167 0.22 14.42 6.57
C PRO A 167 -0.95 15.40 6.44
N ALA A 168 -0.71 16.66 6.08
CA ALA A 168 -1.77 17.63 5.86
C ALA A 168 -2.67 17.24 4.68
N LYS A 169 -2.08 16.74 3.58
CA LYS A 169 -2.84 16.24 2.43
C LYS A 169 -3.71 15.03 2.78
N VAL A 170 -3.21 14.12 3.61
CA VAL A 170 -3.99 12.97 4.14
C VAL A 170 -5.17 13.46 4.98
N LEU A 171 -4.92 14.36 5.93
CA LEU A 171 -5.97 14.92 6.79
C LEU A 171 -6.99 15.76 6.01
N GLY A 172 -6.57 16.35 4.89
CA GLY A 172 -7.39 17.15 3.98
C GLY A 172 -8.16 16.35 2.93
N ASN A 173 -8.25 15.02 3.05
CA ASN A 173 -8.89 14.16 2.05
C ASN A 173 -10.43 14.37 2.01
N LYS A 174 -10.88 15.29 1.16
CA LYS A 174 -12.30 15.62 0.97
C LYS A 174 -13.12 14.52 0.30
N LEU A 175 -12.50 13.66 -0.50
CA LEU A 175 -13.19 12.54 -1.12
C LEU A 175 -13.67 11.54 -0.06
N MET A 176 -12.84 11.31 0.96
CA MET A 176 -13.08 10.27 1.96
C MET A 176 -13.67 10.79 3.27
N GLU A 177 -13.75 12.11 3.47
CA GLU A 177 -14.35 12.78 4.64
C GLU A 177 -15.73 12.22 5.05
N PRO A 178 -16.67 11.91 4.12
CA PRO A 178 -17.96 11.32 4.49
C PRO A 178 -17.90 9.90 5.09
N TYR A 179 -16.76 9.22 5.01
CA TYR A 179 -16.60 7.81 5.36
C TYR A 179 -15.61 7.58 6.53
N GLU A 180 -15.12 8.64 7.18
CA GLU A 180 -14.15 8.58 8.28
C GLU A 180 -14.72 7.97 9.58
#